data_AF-A0A834GVL0-F1
#
_entry.id   AF-A0A834GVL0-F1
#
_cell.length_a   1.000
_cell.length_b   1.000
_cell.length_c   1.000
_cell.angle_alpha   90.00
_cell.angle_beta   90.00
_cell.angle_gamma   90.00
#
_symmetry.space_group_name_H-M   'P 1'
#
loop_
_entity.id
_entity.type
_entity.pdbx_description
1 polymer ?
#
loop_
_entity_poly.entity_id
_entity_poly.type
_entity_poly.pdbx_seq_one_letter_code
_entity_poly.pdbx_strand_id
1 'polypeptide(L)'
;MEQTWLYFISTALILFRFLLKFLQKPSPQRNPPPTPPSLPVIGHLHLIKEPIHRELENLSKKYGPILALRFGSHPVLNLSSPSAVEESFSKNDLIFANRPRFLVGELLNYNYTTLGASSYGDHWRNLRRLTALEIFSTAKLNAVFGIRQEEVRSLVRTLFRDSQKGFVKVEMKSRLSELSFNIIMRMVAGKRYFGVEVEDSEEAREFRLLIRDLFELSGASNPGDFVPFLRWIDFEKMEKKMLRIQKKMDAFLQGLIEEKRREDDEKVFEQKGGKTKSMIDSMLGLQDSDPHYYSDEVIKGNVQDVIIIHH
;
A
#
# COMPACT_ATOMS: atom_id res chain seq x y z
N MET A 1 -43.59 6.20 -31.53
CA MET A 1 -42.67 7.11 -32.27
C MET A 1 -42.08 8.19 -31.37
N GLU A 2 -42.83 8.82 -30.46
CA GLU A 2 -42.28 9.91 -29.62
C GLU A 2 -41.17 9.48 -28.65
N GLN A 3 -41.27 8.29 -28.04
CA GLN A 3 -40.23 7.77 -27.14
C GLN A 3 -38.87 7.53 -27.83
N THR A 4 -38.87 7.04 -29.07
CA THR A 4 -37.63 6.80 -29.82
C THR A 4 -36.90 8.09 -30.16
N TRP A 5 -37.64 9.17 -30.43
CA TRP A 5 -37.07 10.50 -30.65
C TRP A 5 -36.45 11.08 -29.38
N LEU A 6 -37.05 10.87 -28.21
CA LEU A 6 -36.48 11.29 -26.93
C LEU A 6 -35.15 10.59 -26.63
N TYR A 7 -35.04 9.29 -26.93
CA TYR A 7 -33.75 8.56 -26.80
C TYR A 7 -32.69 9.07 -27.80
N PHE A 8 -33.09 9.40 -29.03
CA PHE A 8 -32.17 9.93 -30.03
C PHE A 8 -31.67 11.34 -29.67
N ILE A 9 -32.56 12.20 -29.17
CA ILE A 9 -32.23 13.57 -28.74
C ILE A 9 -31.34 13.55 -27.50
N SER A 10 -31.63 12.69 -26.52
CA SER A 10 -30.82 12.55 -25.30
C SER A 10 -29.42 12.00 -25.60
N THR A 11 -29.31 10.98 -26.44
CA THR A 11 -28.00 10.44 -26.88
C THR A 11 -27.21 11.48 -27.69
N ALA A 12 -27.85 12.22 -28.61
CA ALA A 12 -27.21 13.30 -29.36
C ALA A 12 -26.74 14.44 -28.44
N LEU A 13 -27.52 14.83 -27.43
CA LEU A 13 -27.13 15.82 -26.42
C LEU A 13 -25.95 15.35 -25.56
N ILE A 14 -25.90 14.08 -25.19
CA ILE A 14 -24.77 13.48 -24.46
C ILE A 14 -23.52 13.51 -25.34
N LEU A 15 -23.60 13.05 -26.60
CA LEU A 15 -22.49 13.09 -27.54
C LEU A 15 -22.02 14.52 -27.83
N PHE A 16 -22.94 15.47 -27.97
CA PHE A 16 -22.63 16.88 -28.18
C PHE A 16 -21.96 17.51 -26.96
N ARG A 17 -22.40 17.21 -25.74
CA ARG A 17 -21.73 17.64 -24.51
C ARG A 17 -20.33 17.02 -24.37
N PHE A 18 -20.18 15.75 -24.74
CA PHE A 18 -18.87 15.11 -24.81
C PHE A 18 -17.97 15.82 -25.83
N LEU A 19 -18.48 16.09 -27.03
CA LEU A 19 -17.76 16.82 -28.07
C LEU A 19 -17.36 18.23 -27.62
N LEU A 20 -18.26 18.98 -26.98
CA LEU A 20 -17.97 20.30 -26.42
C LEU A 20 -16.87 20.25 -25.34
N LYS A 21 -16.90 19.26 -24.45
CA LYS A 21 -15.81 19.05 -23.47
C LYS A 21 -14.49 18.66 -24.14
N PHE A 22 -14.54 17.93 -25.26
CA PHE A 22 -13.37 17.61 -26.07
C PHE A 22 -12.81 18.83 -26.81
N LEU A 23 -13.69 19.76 -27.22
CA LEU A 23 -13.33 21.00 -27.91
C LEU A 23 -12.96 22.13 -26.95
N GLN A 24 -13.30 22.04 -25.66
CA GLN A 24 -12.86 22.96 -24.63
C GLN A 24 -11.33 22.90 -24.52
N LYS A 25 -10.67 23.90 -25.08
CA LYS A 25 -9.24 24.13 -24.86
C LYS A 25 -9.04 24.46 -23.37
N PRO A 26 -8.11 23.79 -22.67
CA PRO A 26 -7.73 24.23 -21.33
C PRO A 26 -7.26 25.68 -21.37
N SER A 27 -7.43 26.40 -20.26
CA SER A 27 -6.89 27.76 -20.13
C SER A 27 -5.40 27.74 -20.50
N PRO A 28 -4.89 28.78 -21.19
CA PRO A 28 -3.49 28.82 -21.58
C PRO A 28 -2.62 28.87 -20.33
N GLN A 29 -2.11 27.70 -19.91
CA GLN A 29 -1.00 27.63 -18.99
C GLN A 29 0.21 28.20 -19.71
N ARG A 30 0.91 29.12 -19.04
CA ARG A 30 2.21 29.61 -19.55
C ARG A 30 3.20 28.46 -19.47
N ASN A 31 3.66 28.00 -20.63
CA ASN A 31 4.72 26.99 -20.82
C ASN A 31 4.42 25.63 -20.13
N PRO A 32 3.39 24.88 -20.57
CA PRO A 32 3.17 23.54 -20.04
C PRO A 32 4.36 22.62 -20.37
N PRO A 33 4.65 21.60 -19.53
CA PRO A 33 5.64 20.60 -19.87
C PRO A 33 5.33 19.92 -21.21
N PRO A 34 6.34 19.46 -21.96
CA PRO A 34 6.14 18.65 -23.16
C PRO A 34 5.18 17.48 -22.92
N THR A 35 4.34 17.19 -23.90
CA THR A 35 3.37 16.08 -23.85
C THR A 35 3.44 15.27 -25.14
N PRO A 36 3.57 13.94 -25.08
CA PRO A 36 3.42 13.08 -26.25
C PRO A 36 2.00 13.16 -26.82
N PRO A 37 1.77 12.63 -28.04
CA PRO A 37 0.41 12.45 -28.55
C PRO A 37 -0.45 11.61 -27.60
N SER A 38 -1.67 12.07 -27.33
CA SER A 38 -2.62 11.40 -26.42
C SER A 38 -3.89 10.99 -27.15
N LEU A 39 -4.51 9.90 -26.72
CA LEU A 39 -5.79 9.45 -27.24
C LEU A 39 -6.97 10.07 -26.45
N PRO A 40 -8.14 10.23 -27.09
CA PRO A 40 -9.38 10.56 -26.40
C PRO A 40 -9.66 9.59 -25.26
N VAL A 41 -10.24 10.08 -24.16
CA VAL A 41 -10.65 9.31 -22.97
C VAL A 41 -9.49 8.70 -22.19
N ILE A 42 -8.70 7.80 -22.78
CA ILE A 42 -7.64 7.04 -22.09
C ILE A 42 -6.30 7.80 -21.96
N GLY A 43 -6.14 8.91 -22.70
CA GLY A 43 -4.91 9.70 -22.67
C GLY A 43 -3.71 8.90 -23.16
N HIS A 44 -2.69 8.78 -22.31
CA HIS A 44 -1.40 8.15 -22.57
C HIS A 44 -1.31 6.70 -22.09
N LEU A 45 -2.38 6.12 -21.54
CA LEU A 45 -2.36 4.73 -21.06
C LEU A 45 -1.90 3.73 -22.14
N HIS A 46 -2.22 4.00 -23.41
CA HIS A 46 -1.79 3.19 -24.55
C HIS A 46 -0.26 3.17 -24.78
N LEU A 47 0.48 4.13 -24.20
CA LEU A 47 1.94 4.19 -24.24
C LEU A 47 2.58 3.47 -23.06
N ILE A 48 1.81 3.11 -22.03
CA ILE A 48 2.32 2.53 -20.80
C ILE A 48 2.12 1.02 -20.85
N LYS A 49 3.24 0.29 -20.95
CA LYS A 49 3.30 -1.17 -20.87
C LYS A 49 4.19 -1.59 -19.72
N GLU A 50 4.06 -2.82 -19.29
CA GLU A 50 4.97 -3.38 -18.29
C GLU A 50 6.35 -3.68 -18.91
N PRO A 51 7.45 -3.36 -18.21
CA PRO A 51 7.50 -2.66 -16.92
C PRO A 51 7.38 -1.13 -17.09
N ILE A 52 6.44 -0.53 -16.35
CA ILE A 52 6.02 0.88 -16.48
C ILE A 52 7.19 1.87 -16.45
N HIS A 53 8.15 1.68 -15.54
CA HIS A 53 9.29 2.59 -15.38
C HIS A 53 10.18 2.67 -16.62
N ARG A 54 10.30 1.59 -17.41
CA ARG A 54 11.11 1.59 -18.65
C ARG A 54 10.43 2.36 -19.77
N GLU A 55 9.10 2.21 -19.89
CA GLU A 55 8.35 3.00 -20.88
C GLU A 55 8.36 4.49 -20.54
N LEU A 56 8.24 4.85 -19.26
CA LEU A 56 8.40 6.23 -18.80
C LEU A 56 9.81 6.78 -19.09
N GLU A 57 10.86 5.96 -18.89
CA GLU A 57 12.24 6.35 -19.24
C GLU A 57 12.40 6.58 -20.75
N ASN A 58 11.85 5.69 -21.59
CA ASN A 58 11.89 5.83 -23.05
C ASN A 58 11.17 7.10 -23.52
N LEU A 59 10.01 7.40 -22.92
CA LEU A 59 9.29 8.65 -23.18
C LEU A 59 10.14 9.86 -22.76
N SER A 60 10.77 9.83 -21.58
CA SER A 60 11.63 10.91 -21.11
C SER A 60 12.84 11.14 -22.01
N LYS A 61 13.47 10.08 -22.52
CA LYS A 61 14.58 10.19 -23.50
C LYS A 61 14.14 10.87 -24.79
N LYS A 62 12.89 10.67 -25.20
CA LYS A 62 12.35 11.20 -26.47
C LYS A 62 11.78 12.62 -26.36
N TYR A 63 11.10 12.93 -25.27
CA TYR A 63 10.33 14.17 -25.11
C TYR A 63 10.90 15.14 -24.08
N GLY A 64 11.88 14.71 -23.28
CA GLY A 64 12.53 15.50 -22.24
C GLY A 64 12.28 14.98 -20.83
N PRO A 65 13.03 15.49 -19.83
CA PRO A 65 13.04 14.95 -18.47
C PRO A 65 11.81 15.31 -17.62
N ILE A 66 10.93 16.21 -18.08
CA ILE A 66 9.71 16.61 -17.37
C ILE A 66 8.58 16.50 -18.39
N LEU A 67 7.66 15.55 -18.18
CA LEU A 67 6.58 15.27 -19.14
C LEU A 67 5.21 15.38 -18.49
N ALA A 68 4.31 16.07 -19.18
CA ALA A 68 2.89 16.05 -18.86
C ALA A 68 2.25 14.85 -19.56
N LEU A 69 1.75 13.91 -18.76
CA LEU A 69 1.00 12.74 -19.17
C LEU A 69 -0.44 12.83 -18.62
N ARG A 70 -1.28 11.92 -19.09
CA ARG A 70 -2.67 11.80 -18.69
C ARG A 70 -3.03 10.34 -18.70
N PHE A 71 -3.30 9.74 -17.55
CA PHE A 71 -3.77 8.38 -17.44
C PHE A 71 -5.29 8.40 -17.25
N GLY A 72 -6.00 8.28 -18.38
CA GLY A 72 -7.45 8.45 -18.40
C GLY A 72 -7.88 9.84 -17.89
N SER A 73 -8.58 9.89 -16.75
CA SER A 73 -8.99 11.12 -16.06
C SER A 73 -7.92 11.74 -15.17
N HIS A 74 -6.78 11.07 -14.94
CA HIS A 74 -5.74 11.55 -14.04
C HIS A 74 -4.61 12.27 -14.79
N PRO A 75 -4.36 13.56 -14.53
CA PRO A 75 -3.14 14.21 -14.99
C PRO A 75 -1.93 13.63 -14.23
N VAL A 76 -0.85 13.38 -14.94
CA VAL A 76 0.38 12.79 -14.38
C VAL A 76 1.57 13.62 -14.82
N LEU A 77 2.42 14.00 -13.88
CA LEU A 77 3.69 14.65 -14.16
C LEU A 77 4.81 13.62 -13.98
N ASN A 78 5.48 13.25 -15.07
CA ASN A 78 6.62 12.35 -15.02
C ASN A 78 7.91 13.15 -14.90
N LEU A 79 8.71 12.87 -13.87
CA LEU A 79 9.98 13.53 -13.57
C LEU A 79 11.13 12.53 -13.76
N SER A 80 12.12 12.89 -14.55
CA SER A 80 13.26 12.02 -14.90
C SER A 80 14.60 12.75 -14.89
N SER A 81 14.70 13.87 -14.15
CA SER A 81 15.98 14.51 -13.82
C SER A 81 16.14 14.72 -12.32
N PRO A 82 17.37 14.62 -11.78
CA PRO A 82 17.63 14.87 -10.37
C PRO A 82 17.17 16.26 -9.91
N SER A 83 17.40 17.30 -10.73
CA SER A 83 17.02 18.68 -10.38
C SER A 83 15.50 18.86 -10.25
N ALA A 84 14.71 18.22 -11.12
CA ALA A 84 13.26 18.31 -11.07
C ALA A 84 12.69 17.53 -9.87
N VAL A 85 13.27 16.36 -9.58
CA VAL A 85 12.92 15.58 -8.38
C VAL A 85 13.26 16.35 -7.12
N GLU A 86 14.45 16.95 -7.04
CA GLU A 86 14.85 17.79 -5.91
C GLU A 86 13.88 18.97 -5.72
N GLU A 87 13.54 19.69 -6.77
CA GLU A 87 12.57 20.80 -6.68
C GLU A 87 11.20 20.36 -6.19
N SER A 88 10.70 19.20 -6.64
CA SER A 88 9.40 18.65 -6.23
C SER A 88 9.39 18.10 -4.80
N PHE A 89 10.45 17.41 -4.38
CA PHE A 89 10.50 16.71 -3.08
C PHE A 89 11.29 17.45 -1.99
N SER A 90 11.77 18.67 -2.26
CA SER A 90 12.33 19.57 -1.25
C SER A 90 11.55 20.87 -1.13
N LYS A 91 11.52 21.69 -2.18
CA LYS A 91 10.91 23.03 -2.15
C LYS A 91 9.39 23.00 -2.21
N ASN A 92 8.83 22.01 -2.90
CA ASN A 92 7.39 21.87 -3.16
C ASN A 92 6.82 20.56 -2.58
N ASP A 93 7.52 19.97 -1.61
CA ASP A 93 7.23 18.63 -1.08
C ASP A 93 5.78 18.48 -0.61
N LEU A 94 5.23 19.50 0.07
CA LEU A 94 3.86 19.53 0.55
C LEU A 94 2.81 19.44 -0.57
N ILE A 95 3.08 20.06 -1.72
CA ILE A 95 2.17 20.05 -2.87
C ILE A 95 2.09 18.63 -3.46
N PHE A 96 3.22 17.93 -3.48
CA PHE A 96 3.34 16.57 -4.01
C PHE A 96 3.15 15.48 -2.95
N ALA A 97 2.86 15.84 -1.70
CA ALA A 97 2.75 14.89 -0.60
C ALA A 97 1.46 14.06 -0.62
N ASN A 98 0.42 14.51 -1.34
CA ASN A 98 -0.87 13.83 -1.40
C ASN A 98 -0.85 12.54 -2.23
N ARG A 99 -1.79 11.63 -1.95
CA ARG A 99 -1.92 10.35 -2.64
C ARG A 99 -3.10 10.36 -3.62
N PRO A 100 -2.95 9.80 -4.83
CA PRO A 100 -4.08 9.58 -5.72
C PRO A 100 -5.15 8.70 -5.07
N ARG A 101 -6.42 9.04 -5.27
CA ARG A 101 -7.55 8.27 -4.72
C ARG A 101 -7.97 7.15 -5.68
N PHE A 102 -7.36 6.00 -5.50
CA PHE A 102 -7.68 4.77 -6.22
C PHE A 102 -8.56 3.84 -5.37
N LEU A 103 -9.25 2.90 -6.04
CA LEU A 103 -10.16 1.95 -5.40
C LEU A 103 -9.48 1.14 -4.26
N VAL A 104 -8.20 0.82 -4.43
CA VAL A 104 -7.39 0.14 -3.40
C VAL A 104 -7.32 0.94 -2.08
N GLY A 105 -7.28 2.27 -2.17
CA GLY A 105 -7.26 3.16 -1.01
C GLY A 105 -8.58 3.12 -0.25
N GLU A 106 -9.69 3.06 -0.99
CA GLU A 106 -11.03 2.96 -0.44
C GLU A 106 -11.27 1.61 0.23
N LEU A 107 -10.99 0.52 -0.49
CA LEU A 107 -11.41 -0.82 -0.10
C LEU A 107 -10.41 -1.56 0.77
N LEU A 108 -9.10 -1.40 0.56
CA LEU A 108 -8.07 -2.13 1.32
C LEU A 108 -7.41 -1.28 2.40
N ASN A 109 -7.45 0.05 2.28
CA ASN A 109 -6.74 0.97 3.17
C ASN A 109 -7.69 1.79 4.04
N TYR A 110 -8.74 1.14 4.55
CA TYR A 110 -9.65 1.72 5.54
C TYR A 110 -10.14 3.12 5.14
N ASN A 111 -10.63 3.25 3.91
CA ASN A 111 -11.07 4.52 3.34
C ASN A 111 -9.99 5.62 3.38
N TYR A 112 -8.79 5.31 2.88
CA TYR A 112 -7.66 6.23 2.77
C TYR A 112 -7.09 6.73 4.11
N THR A 113 -7.26 5.96 5.19
CA THR A 113 -6.74 6.33 6.52
C THR A 113 -5.37 5.73 6.82
N THR A 114 -4.90 4.76 6.03
CA THR A 114 -3.55 4.22 6.27
C THR A 114 -2.45 5.24 5.90
N LEU A 115 -1.25 5.10 6.46
CA LEU A 115 -0.07 5.93 6.17
C LEU A 115 0.30 5.94 4.67
N GLY A 116 0.13 4.82 3.97
CA GLY A 116 0.40 4.67 2.54
C GLY A 116 -0.62 5.37 1.64
N ALA A 117 -1.88 5.47 2.08
CA ALA A 117 -3.01 5.96 1.29
C ALA A 117 -3.51 7.36 1.68
N SER A 118 -3.23 7.83 2.90
CA SER A 118 -3.69 9.12 3.38
C SER A 118 -2.98 10.30 2.71
N SER A 119 -3.75 11.37 2.46
CA SER A 119 -3.22 12.67 2.07
C SER A 119 -2.44 13.31 3.20
N TYR A 120 -1.52 14.21 2.87
CA TYR A 120 -0.77 14.93 3.88
C TYR A 120 -1.72 15.76 4.76
N GLY A 121 -1.49 15.68 6.06
CA GLY A 121 -2.31 16.34 7.07
C GLY A 121 -1.97 15.80 8.45
N ASP A 122 -2.69 16.26 9.47
CA ASP A 122 -2.44 15.95 10.87
C ASP A 122 -2.49 14.44 11.14
N HIS A 123 -3.44 13.76 10.51
CA HIS A 123 -3.56 12.31 10.59
C HIS A 123 -2.32 11.59 10.04
N TRP A 124 -1.93 11.86 8.79
CA TRP A 124 -0.73 11.28 8.18
C TRP A 124 0.54 11.59 8.98
N ARG A 125 0.69 12.83 9.47
CA ARG A 125 1.85 13.24 10.28
C ARG A 125 1.93 12.45 11.57
N ASN A 126 0.80 12.23 12.24
CA ASN A 126 0.76 11.45 13.46
C ASN A 126 1.07 9.97 13.19
N LEU A 127 0.45 9.35 12.19
CA LEU A 127 0.76 7.98 11.79
C LEU A 127 2.25 7.82 11.46
N ARG A 128 2.82 8.72 10.66
CA ARG A 128 4.25 8.71 10.32
C ARG A 128 5.13 8.79 11.54
N ARG A 129 4.82 9.70 12.48
CA ARG A 129 5.56 9.86 13.73
C ARG A 129 5.51 8.59 14.58
N LEU A 130 4.33 7.97 14.69
CA LEU A 130 4.14 6.75 15.47
C LEU A 130 4.92 5.58 14.86
N THR A 131 4.76 5.34 13.55
CA THR A 131 5.51 4.29 12.87
C THR A 131 7.03 4.53 12.98
N ALA A 132 7.48 5.78 12.85
CA ALA A 132 8.89 6.12 13.03
C ALA A 132 9.39 5.80 14.45
N LEU A 133 8.60 6.10 15.49
CA LEU A 133 8.98 5.80 16.87
C LEU A 133 8.96 4.30 17.16
N GLU A 134 7.91 3.61 16.75
CA GLU A 134 7.62 2.23 17.13
C GLU A 134 8.30 1.17 16.28
N ILE A 135 8.80 1.52 15.09
CA ILE A 135 9.46 0.57 14.20
C ILE A 135 10.87 1.03 13.84
N PHE A 136 11.03 2.30 13.47
CA PHE A 136 12.26 2.77 12.82
C PHE A 136 13.22 3.56 13.71
N SER A 137 12.85 3.86 14.96
CA SER A 137 13.70 4.65 15.84
C SER A 137 14.94 3.86 16.26
N THR A 138 16.08 4.53 16.43
CA THR A 138 17.31 3.90 16.92
C THR A 138 17.08 3.17 18.25
N ALA A 139 16.28 3.77 19.14
CA ALA A 139 15.91 3.16 20.41
C ALA A 139 15.14 1.84 20.21
N LYS A 140 14.11 1.84 19.35
CA LYS A 140 13.36 0.61 19.04
C LYS A 140 14.24 -0.43 18.36
N LEU A 141 15.01 -0.03 17.36
CA LEU A 141 15.91 -0.93 16.64
C LEU A 141 16.92 -1.58 17.59
N ASN A 142 17.43 -0.86 18.58
CA ASN A 142 18.31 -1.42 19.62
C ASN A 142 17.53 -2.37 20.55
N ALA A 143 16.34 -1.97 21.01
CA ALA A 143 15.50 -2.80 21.88
C ALA A 143 15.09 -4.13 21.24
N VAL A 144 14.94 -4.17 19.91
CA VAL A 144 14.59 -5.38 19.14
C VAL A 144 15.80 -6.01 18.43
N PHE A 145 17.03 -5.66 18.81
CA PHE A 145 18.24 -6.24 18.21
C PHE A 145 18.26 -7.78 18.33
N GLY A 146 17.83 -8.30 19.49
CA GLY A 146 17.73 -9.74 19.74
C GLY A 146 16.84 -10.45 18.72
N ILE A 147 15.70 -9.85 18.35
CA ILE A 147 14.77 -10.40 17.35
C ILE A 147 15.49 -10.60 16.01
N ARG A 148 16.18 -9.56 15.51
CA ARG A 148 16.90 -9.66 14.22
C ARG A 148 18.01 -10.71 14.27
N GLN A 149 18.77 -10.76 15.38
CA GLN A 149 19.82 -11.76 15.54
C GLN A 149 19.25 -13.18 15.56
N GLU A 150 18.13 -13.40 16.23
CA GLU A 150 17.45 -14.70 16.29
C GLU A 150 16.92 -15.14 14.93
N GLU A 151 16.25 -14.25 14.17
CA GLU A 151 15.73 -14.61 12.85
C GLU A 151 16.85 -14.91 11.84
N VAL A 152 17.94 -14.12 11.85
CA VAL A 152 19.12 -14.42 11.02
C VAL A 152 19.74 -15.76 11.40
N ARG A 153 19.87 -16.04 12.71
CA ARG A 153 20.39 -17.33 13.18
C ARG A 153 19.48 -18.50 12.78
N SER A 154 18.16 -18.30 12.82
CA SER A 154 17.17 -19.28 12.37
C SER A 154 17.30 -19.60 10.88
N LEU A 155 17.45 -18.57 10.05
CA LEU A 155 17.71 -18.73 8.61
C LEU A 155 19.01 -19.51 8.37
N VAL A 156 20.11 -19.12 9.00
CA VAL A 156 21.41 -19.81 8.84
C VAL A 156 21.33 -21.27 9.26
N ARG A 157 20.66 -21.58 10.38
CA ARG A 157 20.45 -22.96 10.83
C ARG A 157 19.64 -23.78 9.84
N THR A 158 18.60 -23.20 9.27
CA THR A 158 17.78 -23.84 8.23
C THR A 158 18.62 -24.15 7.00
N LEU A 159 19.38 -23.17 6.49
CA LEU A 159 20.27 -23.38 5.34
C LEU A 159 21.33 -24.45 5.61
N PHE A 160 21.92 -24.42 6.81
CA PHE A 160 22.91 -25.43 7.21
C PHE A 160 22.32 -26.84 7.23
N ARG A 161 21.14 -27.00 7.85
CA ARG A 161 20.42 -28.29 7.89
C ARG A 161 20.12 -28.79 6.48
N ASP A 162 19.61 -27.93 5.61
CA ASP A 162 19.25 -28.30 4.24
C ASP A 162 20.49 -28.73 3.44
N SER A 163 21.66 -28.12 3.72
CA SER A 163 22.95 -28.47 3.10
C SER A 163 23.63 -29.75 3.63
N GLN A 164 23.08 -30.40 4.66
CA GLN A 164 23.73 -31.58 5.28
C GLN A 164 23.92 -32.76 4.32
N LYS A 165 23.13 -32.83 3.25
CA LYS A 165 23.23 -33.89 2.23
C LYS A 165 24.05 -33.48 1.00
N GLY A 166 24.74 -32.33 1.05
CA GLY A 166 25.57 -31.79 -0.02
C GLY A 166 25.12 -30.41 -0.50
N PHE A 167 25.57 -30.02 -1.70
CA PHE A 167 25.21 -28.73 -2.28
C PHE A 167 23.71 -28.65 -2.59
N VAL A 168 23.05 -27.58 -2.12
CA VAL A 168 21.63 -27.33 -2.35
C VAL A 168 21.43 -25.96 -2.99
N LYS A 169 20.64 -25.92 -4.06
CA LYS A 169 20.18 -24.66 -4.67
C LYS A 169 19.08 -24.06 -3.80
N VAL A 170 19.25 -22.81 -3.40
CA VAL A 170 18.32 -22.08 -2.53
C VAL A 170 17.72 -20.89 -3.29
N GLU A 171 16.41 -20.72 -3.17
CA GLU A 171 15.72 -19.51 -3.63
C GLU A 171 15.84 -18.43 -2.54
N MET A 172 16.82 -17.53 -2.71
CA MET A 172 17.15 -16.54 -1.67
C MET A 172 16.10 -15.45 -1.52
N LYS A 173 15.29 -15.15 -2.54
CA LYS A 173 14.25 -14.12 -2.44
C LYS A 173 13.21 -14.52 -1.40
N SER A 174 12.67 -15.74 -1.49
CA SER A 174 11.75 -16.32 -0.52
C SER A 174 12.35 -16.32 0.89
N ARG A 175 13.60 -16.78 1.06
CA ARG A 175 14.26 -16.82 2.37
C ARG A 175 14.45 -15.43 3.00
N LEU A 176 14.79 -14.42 2.21
CA LEU A 176 14.96 -13.05 2.68
C LEU A 176 13.62 -12.35 2.94
N SER A 177 12.59 -12.63 2.15
CA SER A 177 11.21 -12.18 2.42
C SER A 177 10.69 -12.79 3.72
N GLU A 178 10.84 -14.10 3.92
CA GLU A 178 10.46 -14.80 5.16
C GLU A 178 11.16 -14.21 6.40
N LEU A 179 12.47 -13.97 6.30
CA LEU A 179 13.26 -13.30 7.32
C LEU A 179 12.71 -11.91 7.65
N SER A 180 12.45 -11.09 6.63
CA SER A 180 11.95 -9.72 6.78
C SER A 180 10.56 -9.72 7.42
N PHE A 181 9.68 -10.62 7.00
CA PHE A 181 8.35 -10.79 7.58
C PHE A 181 8.39 -11.19 9.04
N ASN A 182 9.20 -12.19 9.40
CA ASN A 182 9.30 -12.61 10.79
C ASN A 182 9.84 -11.49 11.68
N ILE A 183 10.84 -10.72 11.20
CA ILE A 183 11.35 -9.55 11.95
C ILE A 183 10.22 -8.55 12.19
N ILE A 184 9.49 -8.16 11.15
CA ILE A 184 8.43 -7.16 11.24
C ILE A 184 7.27 -7.66 12.10
N MET A 185 6.79 -8.89 11.89
CA MET A 185 5.68 -9.44 12.69
C MET A 185 6.04 -9.60 14.15
N ARG A 186 7.31 -9.91 14.47
CA ARG A 186 7.79 -9.92 15.85
C ARG A 186 7.91 -8.53 16.44
N MET A 187 8.22 -7.50 15.65
CA MET A 187 8.20 -6.10 16.11
C MET A 187 6.77 -5.58 16.30
N VAL A 188 5.84 -5.99 15.44
CA VAL A 188 4.48 -5.46 15.39
C VAL A 188 3.55 -6.16 16.37
N ALA A 189 3.52 -7.49 16.34
CA ALA A 189 2.62 -8.33 17.11
C ALA A 189 3.34 -9.29 18.06
N GLY A 190 4.68 -9.38 18.02
CA GLY A 190 5.43 -10.36 18.81
C GLY A 190 5.38 -11.79 18.25
N LYS A 191 4.85 -11.99 17.04
CA LYS A 191 4.59 -13.29 16.44
C LYS A 191 5.49 -13.63 15.25
N ARG A 192 5.69 -14.93 15.03
CA ARG A 192 6.43 -15.52 13.90
C ARG A 192 5.44 -16.30 13.02
N TYR A 193 5.56 -16.17 11.69
CA TYR A 193 4.65 -16.83 10.74
C TYR A 193 5.34 -17.64 9.63
N PHE A 194 6.67 -17.65 9.63
CA PHE A 194 7.48 -18.47 8.73
C PHE A 194 8.51 -19.28 9.53
N GLY A 195 8.86 -20.45 9.00
CA GLY A 195 9.82 -21.38 9.59
C GLY A 195 9.17 -22.66 10.12
N VAL A 196 10.02 -23.65 10.40
CA VAL A 196 9.60 -25.03 10.76
C VAL A 196 8.76 -25.07 12.04
N GLU A 197 9.00 -24.17 12.98
CA GLU A 197 8.26 -24.11 14.25
C GLU A 197 6.78 -23.73 14.08
N VAL A 198 6.41 -23.14 12.93
CA VAL A 198 5.05 -22.66 12.63
C VAL A 198 4.52 -23.24 11.32
N GLU A 199 5.11 -24.34 10.86
CA GLU A 199 4.73 -25.00 9.61
C GLU A 199 3.32 -25.59 9.68
N ASP A 200 3.01 -26.26 10.80
CA ASP A 200 1.70 -26.86 11.09
C ASP A 200 0.69 -25.87 11.68
N SER A 201 1.07 -24.60 11.85
CA SER A 201 0.17 -23.57 12.37
C SER A 201 -0.83 -23.15 11.30
N GLU A 202 -2.12 -23.38 11.58
CA GLU A 202 -3.22 -22.93 10.71
C GLU A 202 -3.22 -21.40 10.57
N GLU A 203 -3.09 -20.67 11.68
CA GLU A 203 -2.97 -19.20 11.70
C GLU A 203 -1.84 -18.72 10.78
N ALA A 204 -0.66 -19.35 10.86
CA ALA A 204 0.47 -18.98 10.02
C ALA A 204 0.23 -19.27 8.53
N ARG A 205 -0.40 -20.40 8.21
CA ARG A 205 -0.79 -20.71 6.83
C ARG A 205 -1.79 -19.69 6.29
N GLU A 206 -2.79 -19.31 7.08
CA GLU A 206 -3.77 -18.29 6.71
C GLU A 206 -3.12 -16.93 6.50
N PHE A 207 -2.26 -16.49 7.43
CA PHE A 207 -1.51 -15.24 7.31
C PHE A 207 -0.69 -15.18 6.00
N ARG A 208 0.06 -16.24 5.68
CA ARG A 208 0.88 -16.30 4.44
C ARG A 208 0.04 -16.14 3.18
N LEU A 209 -1.15 -16.76 3.14
CA LEU A 209 -2.08 -16.62 2.03
C LEU A 209 -2.66 -15.20 1.96
N LEU A 210 -3.05 -14.64 3.11
CA LEU A 210 -3.60 -13.29 3.18
C LEU A 210 -2.63 -12.21 2.71
N ILE A 211 -1.37 -12.28 3.15
CA ILE A 211 -0.35 -11.29 2.77
C ILE A 211 -0.03 -11.36 1.28
N ARG A 212 0.10 -12.56 0.72
CA ARG A 212 0.29 -12.72 -0.73
C ARG A 212 -0.85 -12.08 -1.52
N ASP A 213 -2.08 -12.41 -1.17
CA ASP A 213 -3.27 -11.93 -1.88
C ASP A 213 -3.46 -10.41 -1.69
N LEU A 214 -3.16 -9.88 -0.50
CA LEU A 214 -3.18 -8.45 -0.20
C LEU A 214 -2.13 -7.70 -1.02
N PHE A 215 -0.91 -8.20 -1.13
CA PHE A 215 0.17 -7.58 -1.91
C PHE A 215 -0.17 -7.55 -3.40
N GLU A 216 -0.68 -8.66 -3.94
CA GLU A 216 -1.10 -8.75 -5.35
C GLU A 216 -2.16 -7.69 -5.70
N LEU A 217 -3.19 -7.54 -4.86
CA LEU A 217 -4.23 -6.55 -5.10
C LEU A 217 -3.83 -5.11 -4.79
N SER A 218 -2.88 -4.91 -3.87
CA SER A 218 -2.39 -3.57 -3.51
C SER A 218 -1.61 -2.92 -4.65
N GLY A 219 -0.93 -3.72 -5.48
CA GLY A 219 -0.21 -3.26 -6.67
C GLY A 219 -1.02 -3.34 -7.98
N ALA A 220 -2.21 -3.93 -7.97
CA ALA A 220 -3.00 -4.14 -9.17
C ALA A 220 -3.60 -2.83 -9.71
N SER A 221 -3.57 -2.67 -11.04
CA SER A 221 -4.21 -1.53 -11.72
C SER A 221 -5.67 -1.83 -12.03
N ASN A 222 -6.58 -0.94 -11.64
CA ASN A 222 -8.00 -1.01 -12.00
C ASN A 222 -8.32 -0.04 -13.16
N PRO A 223 -8.86 -0.50 -14.30
CA PRO A 223 -9.32 0.39 -15.37
C PRO A 223 -10.32 1.46 -14.91
N GLY A 224 -11.15 1.13 -13.91
CA GLY A 224 -12.12 2.05 -13.31
C GLY A 224 -11.49 3.23 -12.56
N ASP A 225 -10.22 3.14 -12.16
CA ASP A 225 -9.52 4.28 -11.54
C ASP A 225 -9.13 5.33 -12.58
N PHE A 226 -8.82 4.91 -13.80
CA PHE A 226 -8.43 5.84 -14.86
C PHE A 226 -9.59 6.27 -15.75
N VAL A 227 -10.60 5.42 -15.94
CA VAL A 227 -11.71 5.69 -16.84
C VAL A 227 -13.01 5.67 -16.03
N PRO A 228 -13.53 6.82 -15.56
CA PRO A 228 -14.58 6.86 -14.54
C PRO A 228 -15.86 6.10 -14.90
N PHE A 229 -16.26 6.10 -16.18
CA PHE A 229 -17.45 5.36 -16.57
C PHE A 229 -17.26 3.86 -16.41
N LEU A 230 -16.03 3.32 -16.47
CA LEU A 230 -15.75 1.90 -16.26
C LEU A 230 -15.95 1.42 -14.82
N ARG A 231 -16.13 2.33 -13.84
CA ARG A 231 -16.42 1.96 -12.44
C ARG A 231 -17.72 1.19 -12.25
N TRP A 232 -18.67 1.31 -13.19
CA TRP A 232 -19.91 0.51 -13.18
C TRP A 232 -19.71 -0.99 -13.43
N ILE A 233 -18.52 -1.42 -13.88
CA ILE A 233 -18.20 -2.80 -14.22
C ILE A 233 -17.06 -3.26 -13.32
N ASP A 234 -17.28 -4.37 -12.62
CA ASP A 234 -16.27 -5.02 -11.78
C ASP A 234 -15.34 -5.89 -12.66
N PHE A 235 -14.36 -5.25 -13.28
CA PHE A 235 -13.37 -5.90 -14.14
C PHE A 235 -12.62 -7.00 -13.38
N GLU A 236 -12.60 -8.21 -13.94
CA GLU A 236 -11.96 -9.40 -13.34
C GLU A 236 -12.38 -9.72 -11.90
N LYS A 237 -13.53 -9.20 -11.47
CA LYS A 237 -14.05 -9.28 -10.10
C LYS A 237 -13.11 -8.65 -9.07
N MET A 238 -12.33 -7.64 -9.46
CA MET A 238 -11.30 -7.01 -8.63
C MET A 238 -11.90 -6.38 -7.36
N GLU A 239 -13.02 -5.68 -7.45
CA GLU A 239 -13.69 -5.09 -6.29
C GLU A 239 -14.12 -6.18 -5.30
N LYS A 240 -14.75 -7.24 -5.79
CA LYS A 240 -15.16 -8.40 -4.96
C LYS A 240 -13.96 -9.11 -4.32
N LYS A 241 -12.85 -9.26 -5.04
CA LYS A 241 -11.61 -9.83 -4.49
C LYS A 241 -11.06 -8.94 -3.38
N MET A 242 -11.00 -7.62 -3.59
CA MET A 242 -10.55 -6.64 -2.60
C MET A 242 -11.40 -6.70 -1.33
N LEU A 243 -12.73 -6.63 -1.44
CA LEU A 243 -13.64 -6.72 -0.30
C LEU A 243 -13.47 -8.03 0.49
N ARG A 244 -13.30 -9.16 -0.22
CA ARG A 244 -13.07 -10.45 0.43
C ARG A 244 -11.76 -10.47 1.23
N ILE A 245 -10.69 -9.92 0.66
CA ILE A 245 -9.38 -9.87 1.32
C ILE A 245 -9.39 -8.86 2.46
N GLN A 246 -10.00 -7.69 2.30
CA GLN A 246 -10.16 -6.72 3.38
C GLN A 246 -10.88 -7.36 4.56
N LYS A 247 -12.00 -8.06 4.35
CA LYS A 247 -12.73 -8.69 5.46
C LYS A 247 -11.88 -9.71 6.22
N LYS A 248 -11.08 -10.52 5.51
CA LYS A 248 -10.22 -11.51 6.14
C LYS A 248 -9.04 -10.87 6.86
N MET A 249 -8.40 -9.87 6.25
CA MET A 249 -7.30 -9.12 6.86
C MET A 249 -7.79 -8.38 8.10
N ASP A 250 -8.94 -7.73 8.03
CA ASP A 250 -9.55 -7.03 9.15
C ASP A 250 -9.79 -7.96 10.34
N ALA A 251 -10.38 -9.14 10.09
CA ALA A 251 -10.59 -10.15 11.12
C ALA A 251 -9.27 -10.68 11.71
N PHE A 252 -8.26 -10.92 10.87
CA PHE A 252 -6.94 -11.36 11.31
C PHE A 252 -6.28 -10.31 12.22
N LEU A 253 -6.26 -9.04 11.81
CA LEU A 253 -5.66 -7.96 12.58
C LEU A 253 -6.44 -7.67 13.87
N GLN A 254 -7.78 -7.80 13.84
CA GLN A 254 -8.59 -7.74 15.05
C GLN A 254 -8.20 -8.85 16.02
N GLY A 255 -7.98 -10.08 15.53
CA GLY A 255 -7.49 -11.19 16.35
C GLY A 255 -6.18 -10.88 17.08
N LEU A 256 -5.22 -10.24 16.39
CA LEU A 256 -3.97 -9.79 17.01
C LEU A 256 -4.19 -8.74 18.11
N ILE A 257 -5.09 -7.80 17.87
CA ILE A 257 -5.43 -6.76 18.85
C ILE A 257 -6.05 -7.40 20.10
N GLU A 258 -7.03 -8.28 19.94
CA GLU A 258 -7.71 -8.94 21.06
C GLU A 258 -6.78 -9.85 21.87
N GLU A 259 -5.87 -10.55 21.19
CA GLU A 259 -4.84 -11.33 21.87
C GLU A 259 -3.94 -10.44 22.74
N LYS A 260 -3.55 -9.26 22.24
CA LYS A 260 -2.74 -8.31 23.04
C LYS A 260 -3.49 -7.75 24.24
N ARG A 261 -4.77 -7.42 24.09
CA ARG A 261 -5.62 -7.01 25.22
C ARG A 261 -5.67 -8.09 26.30
N ARG A 262 -5.90 -9.34 25.91
CA ARG A 262 -5.91 -10.49 26.83
C ARG A 262 -4.57 -10.70 27.53
N GLU A 263 -3.45 -10.59 26.81
CA GLU A 263 -2.11 -10.70 27.42
C GLU A 263 -1.89 -9.63 28.49
N ASP A 264 -2.39 -8.41 28.29
CA ASP A 264 -2.22 -7.33 29.25
C ASP A 264 -3.12 -7.49 30.48
N ASP A 265 -4.35 -7.97 30.31
CA ASP A 265 -5.23 -8.34 31.43
C ASP A 265 -4.62 -9.44 32.31
N GLU A 266 -3.97 -10.45 31.70
CA GLU A 266 -3.31 -11.54 32.41
C GLU A 266 -2.03 -11.07 33.15
N LYS A 267 -1.28 -10.10 32.60
CA LYS A 267 -0.07 -9.54 33.23
C LYS A 267 -0.34 -8.66 34.46
N VAL A 268 -1.57 -8.13 34.62
CA VAL A 268 -1.97 -7.45 35.86
C VAL A 268 -1.88 -8.41 37.07
N PHE A 269 -1.97 -9.73 36.84
CA PHE A 269 -1.91 -10.77 37.87
C PHE A 269 -0.51 -11.40 38.05
N GLU A 270 0.42 -11.28 37.10
CA GLU A 270 1.80 -11.76 37.22
C GLU A 270 2.84 -10.67 36.85
N GLN A 271 3.57 -10.17 37.85
CA GLN A 271 4.78 -9.35 37.62
C GLN A 271 5.90 -10.23 37.00
N LYS A 272 5.91 -10.38 35.68
CA LYS A 272 7.07 -10.89 34.94
C LYS A 272 7.60 -9.83 33.97
N GLY A 273 8.90 -9.61 34.08
CA GLY A 273 9.59 -8.44 33.55
C GLY A 273 9.70 -8.34 32.02
N GLY A 274 9.90 -7.11 31.58
CA GLY A 274 10.83 -6.73 30.51
C GLY A 274 10.63 -7.32 29.11
N LYS A 275 9.42 -7.73 28.70
CA LYS A 275 9.17 -8.02 27.28
C LYS A 275 9.12 -6.70 26.51
N THR A 276 9.92 -6.57 25.44
CA THR A 276 9.89 -5.38 24.58
C THR A 276 8.48 -5.22 24.00
N LYS A 277 7.81 -4.10 24.33
CA LYS A 277 6.46 -3.80 23.84
C LYS A 277 6.42 -3.83 22.32
N SER A 278 5.45 -4.54 21.76
CA SER A 278 5.20 -4.53 20.33
C SER A 278 4.57 -3.20 19.89
N MET A 279 4.47 -2.97 18.59
CA MET A 279 3.77 -1.81 18.06
C MET A 279 2.29 -1.79 18.48
N ILE A 280 1.61 -2.94 18.42
CA ILE A 280 0.22 -3.08 18.89
C ILE A 280 0.12 -2.71 20.37
N ASP A 281 0.99 -3.25 21.24
CA ASP A 281 0.99 -2.92 22.68
C ASP A 281 1.15 -1.40 22.91
N SER A 282 1.95 -0.74 22.09
CA SER A 282 2.22 0.70 22.21
C SER A 282 1.04 1.54 21.73
N MET A 283 0.36 1.11 20.65
CA MET A 283 -0.83 1.78 20.16
C MET A 283 -2.06 1.56 21.04
N LEU A 284 -2.19 0.38 21.66
CA LEU A 284 -3.22 0.13 22.68
C LEU A 284 -3.04 1.06 23.88
N GLY A 285 -1.80 1.28 24.34
CA GLY A 285 -1.55 2.29 25.39
C GLY A 285 -1.91 3.73 24.98
N LEU A 286 -1.90 4.06 23.68
CA LEU A 286 -2.39 5.36 23.18
C LEU A 286 -3.92 5.39 23.08
N GLN A 287 -4.54 4.25 22.77
CA GLN A 287 -5.99 4.09 22.77
C GLN A 287 -6.60 4.39 24.14
N ASP A 288 -5.93 4.05 25.25
CA ASP A 288 -6.37 4.43 26.59
C ASP A 288 -6.48 5.95 26.79
N SER A 289 -5.63 6.73 26.09
CA SER A 289 -5.60 8.19 26.20
C SER A 289 -6.57 8.90 25.24
N ASP A 290 -6.75 8.35 24.03
CA ASP A 290 -7.68 8.88 23.03
C ASP A 290 -8.31 7.71 22.23
N PRO A 291 -9.38 7.10 22.77
CA PRO A 291 -10.01 5.92 22.15
C PRO A 291 -10.66 6.23 20.80
N HIS A 292 -11.07 7.48 20.59
CA HIS A 292 -11.75 7.89 19.36
C HIS A 292 -10.76 8.00 18.22
N TYR A 293 -9.58 8.58 18.48
CA TYR A 293 -8.54 8.72 17.46
C TYR A 293 -7.79 7.40 17.22
N TYR A 294 -7.37 6.70 18.27
CA TYR A 294 -6.65 5.42 18.18
C TYR A 294 -7.62 4.25 18.19
N SER A 295 -8.66 4.32 17.35
CA SER A 295 -9.60 3.21 17.19
C SER A 295 -8.90 1.97 16.63
N ASP A 296 -9.53 0.81 16.79
CA ASP A 296 -9.01 -0.45 16.25
C ASP A 296 -8.75 -0.35 14.75
N GLU A 297 -9.60 0.37 14.02
CA GLU A 297 -9.40 0.62 12.60
C GLU A 297 -8.06 1.32 12.30
N VAL A 298 -7.69 2.33 13.10
CA VAL A 298 -6.41 3.05 12.95
C VAL A 298 -5.23 2.15 13.33
N ILE A 299 -5.37 1.34 14.38
CA ILE A 299 -4.33 0.38 14.78
C ILE A 299 -4.12 -0.66 13.67
N LYS A 300 -5.21 -1.27 13.18
CA LYS A 300 -5.19 -2.24 12.08
C LYS A 300 -4.58 -1.64 10.82
N GLY A 301 -5.00 -0.44 10.43
CA GLY A 301 -4.48 0.27 9.27
C GLY A 301 -2.97 0.54 9.36
N ASN A 302 -2.47 0.99 10.52
CA ASN A 302 -1.05 1.26 10.70
C ASN A 302 -0.21 -0.03 10.70
N VAL A 303 -0.72 -1.09 11.35
CA VAL A 303 -0.11 -2.42 11.31
C VAL A 303 -0.02 -2.96 9.88
N GLN A 304 -1.14 -2.91 9.14
CA GLN A 304 -1.21 -3.38 7.76
C GLN A 304 -0.15 -2.71 6.87
N ASP A 305 -0.02 -1.38 6.97
CA ASP A 305 0.96 -0.64 6.19
C ASP A 305 2.40 -1.05 6.50
N VAL A 306 2.73 -1.23 7.78
CA VAL A 306 4.07 -1.69 8.17
C VAL A 306 4.34 -3.09 7.58
N ILE A 307 3.34 -3.95 7.52
CA ILE A 307 3.49 -5.28 6.91
C ILE A 307 3.67 -5.18 5.39
N ILE A 308 2.86 -4.36 4.69
CA ILE A 308 2.92 -4.20 3.23
C ILE A 308 4.24 -3.59 2.79
N ILE A 309 4.76 -2.58 3.50
CA ILE A 309 6.00 -1.85 3.12
C ILE A 309 7.23 -2.77 3.10
N HIS A 310 7.22 -3.87 3.84
CA HIS A 310 8.38 -4.76 4.03
C HIS A 310 8.24 -6.12 3.34
N HIS A 311 7.25 -6.30 2.46
CA HIS A 311 7.11 -7.46 1.58
C HIS A 311 8.10 -7.39 0.40
#